data_AF-A0A517PKV5-F1
#
_entry.id   AF-A0A517PKV5-F1
#
_cell.length_a   1.000
_cell.length_b   1.000
_cell.length_c   1.000
_cell.angle_alpha   90.00
_cell.angle_beta   90.00
_cell.angle_gamma   90.00
#
_symmetry.space_group_name_H-M   'P 1'
#
loop_
_entity.id
_entity.type
_entity.pdbx_description
1 polymer ?
#
loop_
_entity_poly.entity_id
_entity_poly.type
_entity_poly.pdbx_seq_one_letter_code
_entity_poly.pdbx_strand_id
1 'polypeptide(L)'
;MTDASADDDFENWQPPDDWSSRDVLREAQADRRAGRYAAALAKHVWFHQNELCNAVRPSFALTDWRELANVYPPALQKLKEFRDQAKDNLLNGNNVTHSFSDFERINRKLDEAQLSVELFLWLDKHRPELARKCYIYAESPLIRAGEYQVCGKYIDPEHTLEIQLMSWDIMRKQPSHTNLPQKLNQKSRFDFRNHGVLSLGMCQQFAVLIALLIHNDHSPEARAFAGRVRYEFNDQVLNELVAEALEGQFPPGY
;
A
#
# COMPACT_ATOMS: atom_id res chain seq x y z
N MET A 1 1.42 43.18 -0.80
CA MET A 1 2.83 42.86 -0.51
C MET A 1 2.87 41.37 -0.28
N THR A 2 3.37 40.64 -1.28
CA THR A 2 3.49 39.18 -1.27
C THR A 2 4.60 38.78 -0.32
N ASP A 3 4.25 37.96 0.67
CA ASP A 3 5.07 37.50 1.78
C ASP A 3 6.05 36.40 1.32
N ALA A 4 6.89 36.73 0.34
CA ALA A 4 7.92 35.81 -0.17
C ALA A 4 9.03 35.53 0.86
N SER A 5 9.13 36.35 1.92
CA SER A 5 10.12 36.19 3.00
C SER A 5 9.75 35.13 4.03
N ALA A 6 8.47 34.83 4.22
CA ALA A 6 8.04 33.84 5.21
C ALA A 6 8.15 32.39 4.68
N ASP A 7 8.24 32.20 3.36
CA ASP A 7 8.36 30.87 2.74
C ASP A 7 9.78 30.27 2.87
N ASP A 8 10.83 31.10 2.90
CA ASP A 8 12.23 30.65 3.03
C ASP A 8 12.56 30.11 4.44
N ASP A 9 11.91 30.62 5.49
CA ASP A 9 12.19 30.24 6.88
C ASP A 9 11.85 28.77 7.21
N PHE A 10 11.08 28.12 6.33
CA PHE A 10 10.55 26.77 6.56
C PHE A 10 11.19 25.68 5.70
N GLU A 11 12.05 26.02 4.74
CA GLU A 11 12.64 25.03 3.83
C GLU A 11 13.53 24.01 4.57
N ASN A 12 14.13 24.42 5.69
CA ASN A 12 15.01 23.60 6.52
C ASN A 12 14.48 23.38 7.94
N TRP A 13 13.16 23.46 8.15
CA TRP A 13 12.57 23.26 9.46
C TRP A 13 12.92 21.89 10.05
N GLN A 14 13.29 21.88 11.33
CA GLN A 14 13.54 20.68 12.12
C GLN A 14 12.61 20.67 13.34
N PRO A 15 12.09 19.50 13.74
CA PRO A 15 11.35 19.39 14.98
C PRO A 15 12.28 19.57 16.19
N PRO A 16 11.74 19.98 17.34
CA PRO A 16 12.42 19.82 18.62
C PRO A 16 12.89 18.38 18.85
N ASP A 17 14.03 18.21 19.53
CA ASP A 17 14.70 16.90 19.72
C ASP A 17 13.83 15.86 20.45
N ASP A 18 12.85 16.30 21.24
CA ASP A 18 11.95 15.44 22.02
C ASP A 18 10.68 15.02 21.25
N TRP A 19 10.46 15.52 20.04
CA TRP A 19 9.25 15.23 19.27
C TRP A 19 9.33 13.87 18.59
N SER A 20 8.26 13.09 18.73
CA SER A 20 8.04 11.95 17.86
C SER A 20 7.50 12.41 16.51
N SER A 21 7.64 11.59 15.47
CA SER A 21 7.08 11.86 14.15
C SER A 21 5.55 11.99 14.16
N ARG A 22 4.88 11.43 15.17
CA ARG A 22 3.44 11.65 15.41
C ARG A 22 3.17 13.07 15.92
N ASP A 23 4.04 13.61 16.75
CA ASP A 23 3.93 15.00 17.23
C ASP A 23 4.12 15.98 16.07
N VAL A 24 5.06 15.69 15.15
CA VAL A 24 5.25 16.46 13.92
C VAL A 24 3.97 16.51 13.08
N LEU A 25 3.35 15.36 12.81
CA LEU A 25 2.08 15.33 12.05
C LEU A 25 0.94 16.04 12.77
N ARG A 26 0.83 15.87 14.09
CA ARG A 26 -0.20 16.54 14.88
C ARG A 26 -0.03 18.06 14.78
N GLU A 27 1.20 18.56 14.85
CA GLU A 27 1.46 19.98 14.72
C GLU A 27 1.23 20.48 13.28
N ALA A 28 1.59 19.70 12.27
CA ALA A 28 1.28 20.03 10.87
C ALA A 28 -0.23 20.25 10.66
N GLN A 29 -1.06 19.39 11.26
CA GLN A 29 -2.51 19.54 11.27
C GLN A 29 -2.96 20.80 12.02
N ALA A 30 -2.36 21.10 13.17
CA ALA A 30 -2.68 22.29 13.96
C ALA A 30 -2.34 23.58 13.18
N ASP A 31 -1.16 23.63 12.56
CA ASP A 31 -0.73 24.74 11.72
C ASP A 31 -1.66 24.96 10.53
N ARG A 32 -2.05 23.88 9.84
CA ARG A 32 -3.03 23.97 8.74
C ARG A 32 -4.36 24.54 9.22
N ARG A 33 -4.88 24.08 10.37
CA ARG A 33 -6.14 24.59 10.94
C ARG A 33 -6.04 26.06 11.35
N ALA A 34 -4.85 26.51 11.73
CA ALA A 34 -4.57 27.90 12.07
C ALA A 34 -4.22 28.79 10.86
N GLY A 35 -4.24 28.25 9.63
CA GLY A 35 -3.87 28.98 8.41
C GLY A 35 -2.36 29.18 8.21
N ARG A 36 -1.52 28.56 9.04
CA ARG A 36 -0.05 28.63 8.94
C ARG A 36 0.47 27.59 7.93
N TYR A 37 0.10 27.76 6.66
CA TYR A 37 0.30 26.73 5.66
C TYR A 37 1.76 26.42 5.32
N ALA A 38 2.65 27.41 5.29
CA ALA A 38 4.08 27.19 5.09
C ALA A 38 4.69 26.31 6.21
N ALA A 39 4.37 26.62 7.47
CA ALA A 39 4.80 25.84 8.62
C ALA A 39 4.25 24.40 8.61
N ALA A 40 2.99 24.22 8.17
CA ALA A 40 2.39 22.90 7.99
C ALA A 40 3.10 22.10 6.88
N LEU A 41 3.43 22.75 5.76
CA LEU A 41 4.17 22.13 4.66
C LEU A 41 5.54 21.64 5.11
N ALA A 42 6.30 22.50 5.82
CA ALA A 42 7.61 22.16 6.37
C ALA A 42 7.61 20.83 7.14
N LYS A 43 6.60 20.66 8.00
CA LYS A 43 6.42 19.47 8.85
C LYS A 43 6.07 18.23 8.04
N HIS A 44 5.25 18.37 6.99
CA HIS A 44 4.95 17.28 6.08
C HIS A 44 6.19 16.83 5.28
N VAL A 45 6.98 17.79 4.79
CA VAL A 45 8.25 17.54 4.09
C VAL A 45 9.21 16.80 5.01
N TRP A 46 9.43 17.31 6.22
CA TRP A 46 10.30 16.67 7.21
C TRP A 46 9.83 15.25 7.52
N PHE A 47 8.52 15.06 7.78
CA PHE A 47 7.98 13.74 8.10
C PHE A 47 8.23 12.73 6.97
N HIS A 48 8.00 13.14 5.73
CA HIS A 48 8.17 12.25 4.57
C HIS A 48 9.63 11.90 4.30
N GLN A 49 10.57 12.81 4.60
CA GLN A 49 12.01 12.55 4.42
C GLN A 49 12.62 11.68 5.53
N ASN A 50 12.10 11.78 6.76
CA ASN A 50 12.75 11.17 7.94
C ASN A 50 12.09 9.86 8.39
N GLU A 51 10.81 9.65 8.12
CA GLU A 51 10.14 8.41 8.51
C GLU A 51 10.39 7.28 7.50
N LEU A 52 11.22 6.32 7.91
CA LEU A 52 11.32 5.03 7.23
C LEU A 52 9.97 4.33 7.28
N CYS A 53 9.44 3.97 6.10
CA CYS A 53 8.14 3.33 5.89
C CYS A 53 7.97 1.99 6.64
N ASN A 54 7.72 2.04 7.95
CA ASN A 54 7.28 0.88 8.73
C ASN A 54 5.76 0.71 8.54
N ALA A 55 5.42 0.06 7.42
CA ALA A 55 4.23 -0.73 7.02
C ALA A 55 2.78 -0.31 7.40
N VAL A 56 2.52 0.44 8.48
CA VAL A 56 1.15 0.64 9.01
C VAL A 56 0.74 2.12 9.09
N ARG A 57 1.65 3.07 8.87
CA ARG A 57 1.39 4.51 9.14
C ARG A 57 1.65 5.58 8.05
N PRO A 58 1.83 5.32 6.74
CA PRO A 58 1.93 6.43 5.77
C PRO A 58 0.61 6.88 5.10
N SER A 59 -0.55 6.26 5.39
CA SER A 59 -1.81 6.63 4.71
C SER A 59 -2.41 7.94 5.22
N PHE A 60 -2.35 8.21 6.53
CA PHE A 60 -2.88 9.43 7.12
C PHE A 60 -2.03 10.66 6.79
N ALA A 61 -0.70 10.53 6.87
CA ALA A 61 0.23 11.63 6.56
C ALA A 61 0.05 12.21 5.15
N LEU A 62 -0.05 11.35 4.13
CA LEU A 62 -0.30 11.81 2.75
C LEU A 62 -1.73 12.33 2.55
N THR A 63 -2.70 11.87 3.35
CA THR A 63 -4.07 12.43 3.32
C THR A 63 -4.07 13.85 3.88
N ASP A 64 -3.44 14.07 5.03
CA ASP A 64 -3.30 15.39 5.63
C ASP A 64 -2.53 16.36 4.72
N TRP A 65 -1.45 15.89 4.08
CA TRP A 65 -0.72 16.70 3.10
C TRP A 65 -1.62 17.01 1.90
N ARG A 66 -2.40 16.05 1.39
CA ARG A 66 -3.34 16.32 0.30
C ARG A 66 -4.40 17.37 0.68
N GLU A 67 -4.90 17.35 1.91
CA GLU A 67 -5.79 18.38 2.43
C GLU A 67 -5.12 19.76 2.48
N LEU A 68 -3.86 19.84 2.89
CA LEU A 68 -3.08 21.08 2.80
C LEU A 68 -2.94 21.55 1.34
N ALA A 69 -2.62 20.64 0.43
CA ALA A 69 -2.45 20.91 -1.00
C ALA A 69 -3.74 21.42 -1.68
N ASN A 70 -4.92 21.16 -1.10
CA ASN A 70 -6.19 21.71 -1.61
C ASN A 70 -6.36 23.20 -1.32
N VAL A 71 -5.71 23.71 -0.27
CA VAL A 71 -5.83 25.12 0.16
C VAL A 71 -4.53 25.91 0.00
N TYR A 72 -3.40 25.22 -0.21
CA TYR A 72 -2.07 25.80 -0.32
C TYR A 72 -1.32 25.24 -1.55
N PRO A 73 -1.30 25.97 -2.69
CA PRO A 73 -0.67 25.51 -3.92
C PRO A 73 0.81 25.06 -3.80
N PRO A 74 1.68 25.70 -2.99
CA PRO A 74 3.04 25.23 -2.81
C PRO A 74 3.12 23.81 -2.21
N ALA A 75 2.17 23.41 -1.37
CA ALA A 75 2.12 22.05 -0.85
C ALA A 75 1.79 21.02 -1.94
N LEU A 76 0.95 21.37 -2.92
CA LEU A 76 0.67 20.54 -4.08
C LEU A 76 1.92 20.40 -4.96
N GLN A 77 2.60 21.50 -5.23
CA GLN A 77 3.84 21.49 -6.01
C GLN A 77 4.88 20.59 -5.34
N LYS A 78 5.09 20.74 -4.04
CA LYS A 78 6.07 19.95 -3.30
C LYS A 78 5.74 18.45 -3.33
N LEU A 79 4.46 18.09 -3.23
CA LEU A 79 4.03 16.70 -3.34
C LEU A 79 4.33 16.11 -4.74
N LYS A 80 4.18 16.90 -5.81
CA LYS A 80 4.58 16.50 -7.17
C LYS A 80 6.09 16.37 -7.32
N GLU A 81 6.87 17.26 -6.71
CA GLU A 81 8.33 17.15 -6.68
C GLU A 81 8.79 15.83 -6.03
N PHE A 82 8.19 15.42 -4.91
CA PHE A 82 8.50 14.13 -4.27
C PHE A 82 8.12 12.92 -5.15
N ARG A 83 6.97 12.97 -5.82
CA ARG A 83 6.59 11.95 -6.81
C ARG A 83 7.63 11.86 -7.91
N ASP A 84 8.01 12.98 -8.51
CA ASP A 84 8.94 13.00 -9.65
C ASP A 84 10.34 12.53 -9.22
N GLN A 85 10.79 12.93 -8.03
CA GLN A 85 12.02 12.42 -7.42
C GLN A 85 11.97 10.91 -7.17
N ALA A 86 10.83 10.37 -6.72
CA ALA A 86 10.66 8.93 -6.52
C ALA A 86 10.76 8.16 -7.85
N LYS A 87 10.18 8.70 -8.93
CA LYS A 87 10.34 8.15 -10.28
C LYS A 87 11.81 8.16 -10.71
N ASP A 88 12.52 9.28 -10.53
CA ASP A 88 13.92 9.38 -10.93
C ASP A 88 14.83 8.44 -10.13
N ASN A 89 14.59 8.31 -8.81
CA ASN A 89 15.30 7.35 -7.97
C ASN A 89 15.11 5.91 -8.49
N LEU A 90 13.87 5.53 -8.79
CA LEU A 90 13.56 4.23 -9.37
C LEU A 90 14.26 4.00 -10.71
N LEU A 91 14.21 4.97 -11.62
CA LEU A 91 14.85 4.89 -12.93
C LEU A 91 16.38 4.88 -12.85
N ASN A 92 16.96 5.36 -11.75
CA ASN A 92 18.39 5.23 -11.46
C ASN A 92 18.74 3.95 -10.68
N GLY A 93 17.76 3.13 -10.32
CA GLY A 93 17.97 1.89 -9.57
C GLY A 93 18.14 2.07 -8.06
N ASN A 94 17.89 3.27 -7.53
CA ASN A 94 18.02 3.60 -6.13
C ASN A 94 16.73 3.24 -5.39
N ASN A 95 16.84 2.48 -4.29
CA ASN A 95 15.71 2.16 -3.41
C ASN A 95 14.45 1.66 -4.15
N VAL A 96 14.63 0.91 -5.24
CA VAL A 96 13.63 0.49 -6.25
C VAL A 96 12.23 0.27 -5.68
N THR A 97 12.10 -0.64 -4.72
CA THR A 97 10.82 -1.03 -4.11
C THR A 97 10.17 0.12 -3.35
N HIS A 98 10.95 0.87 -2.56
CA HIS A 98 10.48 2.04 -1.82
C HIS A 98 10.09 3.18 -2.76
N SER A 99 10.92 3.47 -3.76
CA SER A 99 10.69 4.54 -4.72
C SER A 99 9.43 4.32 -5.56
N PHE A 100 9.16 3.08 -6.00
CA PHE A 100 7.90 2.80 -6.68
C PHE A 100 6.69 2.89 -5.72
N SER A 101 6.83 2.39 -4.49
CA SER A 101 5.77 2.54 -3.47
C SER A 101 5.42 4.01 -3.22
N ASP A 102 6.41 4.89 -3.05
CA ASP A 102 6.15 6.32 -2.85
C ASP A 102 5.48 6.95 -4.06
N PHE A 103 6.00 6.65 -5.27
CA PHE A 103 5.41 7.11 -6.52
C PHE A 103 3.93 6.72 -6.63
N GLU A 104 3.60 5.44 -6.40
CA GLU A 104 2.22 4.95 -6.44
C GLU A 104 1.33 5.64 -5.41
N ARG A 105 1.80 5.72 -4.16
CA ARG A 105 1.00 6.24 -3.06
C ARG A 105 0.70 7.72 -3.23
N ILE A 106 1.67 8.49 -3.72
CA ILE A 106 1.47 9.91 -4.03
C ILE A 106 0.51 10.06 -5.21
N ASN A 107 0.70 9.31 -6.31
CA ASN A 107 -0.22 9.35 -7.45
C ASN A 107 -1.66 9.05 -7.06
N ARG A 108 -1.88 8.03 -6.23
CA ARG A 108 -3.22 7.70 -5.74
C ARG A 108 -3.85 8.85 -4.93
N LYS A 109 -3.05 9.64 -4.21
CA LYS A 109 -3.54 10.81 -3.46
C LYS A 109 -3.77 12.04 -4.32
N LEU A 110 -3.10 12.10 -5.47
CA LEU A 110 -3.28 13.13 -6.48
C LEU A 110 -4.37 12.77 -7.50
N ASP A 111 -5.02 11.62 -7.36
CA ASP A 111 -5.98 11.07 -8.34
C ASP A 111 -5.35 10.83 -9.72
N GLU A 112 -4.05 10.55 -9.75
CA GLU A 112 -3.21 10.34 -10.94
C GLU A 112 -2.70 8.88 -11.04
N ALA A 113 -3.49 7.92 -10.55
CA ALA A 113 -3.11 6.50 -10.47
C ALA A 113 -2.65 5.89 -11.82
N GLN A 114 -3.15 6.43 -12.94
CA GLN A 114 -2.75 6.01 -14.29
C GLN A 114 -1.24 6.19 -14.54
N LEU A 115 -0.60 7.19 -13.93
CA LEU A 115 0.85 7.39 -14.05
C LEU A 115 1.64 6.22 -13.46
N SER A 116 1.13 5.58 -12.40
CA SER A 116 1.71 4.37 -11.80
C SER A 116 1.64 3.19 -12.75
N VAL A 117 0.51 3.04 -13.45
CA VAL A 117 0.31 2.00 -14.48
C VAL A 117 1.28 2.22 -15.63
N GLU A 118 1.32 3.43 -16.20
CA GLU A 118 2.23 3.77 -17.31
C GLU A 118 3.70 3.53 -16.97
N LEU A 119 4.13 3.94 -15.77
CA LEU A 119 5.50 3.69 -15.31
C LEU A 119 5.79 2.20 -15.18
N PHE A 120 4.87 1.42 -14.61
CA PHE A 120 5.05 -0.02 -14.49
C PHE A 120 5.14 -0.71 -15.86
N LEU A 121 4.25 -0.38 -16.79
CA LEU A 121 4.28 -0.92 -18.16
C LEU A 121 5.59 -0.58 -18.87
N TRP A 122 6.12 0.62 -18.64
CA TRP A 122 7.43 0.99 -19.15
C TRP A 122 8.55 0.13 -18.54
N LEU A 123 8.50 -0.13 -17.23
CA LEU A 123 9.46 -1.01 -16.55
C LEU A 123 9.35 -2.45 -17.04
N ASP A 124 8.16 -3.00 -17.20
CA ASP A 124 7.92 -4.35 -17.74
C ASP A 124 8.63 -4.51 -19.09
N LYS A 125 8.47 -3.52 -19.97
CA LYS A 125 9.03 -3.55 -21.32
C LYS A 125 10.55 -3.34 -21.37
N HIS A 126 11.10 -2.44 -20.56
CA HIS A 126 12.50 -1.99 -20.72
C HIS A 126 13.43 -2.46 -19.61
N ARG A 127 12.91 -2.79 -18.43
CA ARG A 127 13.64 -3.15 -17.21
C ARG A 127 12.86 -4.17 -16.36
N PRO A 128 12.59 -5.38 -16.89
CA PRO A 128 11.72 -6.37 -16.23
C PRO A 128 12.20 -6.79 -14.83
N GLU A 129 13.51 -6.75 -14.57
CA GLU A 129 14.06 -7.03 -13.24
C GLU A 129 13.68 -5.97 -12.19
N LEU A 130 13.49 -4.71 -12.59
CA LEU A 130 12.95 -3.68 -11.70
C LEU A 130 11.43 -3.84 -11.55
N ALA A 131 10.71 -4.13 -12.64
CA ALA A 131 9.27 -4.36 -12.61
C ALA A 131 8.91 -5.48 -11.61
N ARG A 132 9.64 -6.60 -11.63
CA ARG A 132 9.43 -7.72 -10.69
C ARG A 132 9.52 -7.29 -9.22
N LYS A 133 10.45 -6.40 -8.87
CA LYS A 133 10.62 -5.88 -7.50
C LYS A 133 9.54 -4.89 -7.09
N CYS A 134 8.86 -4.28 -8.06
CA CYS A 134 7.83 -3.26 -7.85
C CYS A 134 6.41 -3.83 -7.90
N TYR A 135 6.22 -5.04 -8.46
CA TYR A 135 4.90 -5.61 -8.76
C TYR A 135 3.93 -5.62 -7.58
N ILE A 136 4.41 -5.90 -6.36
CA ILE A 136 3.57 -5.91 -5.15
C ILE A 136 2.81 -4.58 -4.92
N TYR A 137 3.35 -3.44 -5.37
CA TYR A 137 2.69 -2.14 -5.28
C TYR A 137 1.93 -1.77 -6.56
N ALA A 138 2.24 -2.43 -7.68
CA ALA A 138 1.60 -2.19 -8.97
C ALA A 138 0.38 -3.08 -9.24
N GLU A 139 0.25 -4.22 -8.55
CA GLU A 139 -0.81 -5.21 -8.78
C GLU A 139 -2.21 -4.58 -8.76
N SER A 140 -2.58 -3.90 -7.68
CA SER A 140 -3.90 -3.29 -7.56
C SER A 140 -4.18 -2.24 -8.65
N PRO A 141 -3.31 -1.24 -8.91
CA PRO A 141 -3.58 -0.29 -9.99
C PRO A 141 -3.59 -0.94 -11.39
N LEU A 142 -2.79 -1.98 -11.64
CA LEU A 142 -2.84 -2.73 -12.91
C LEU A 142 -4.17 -3.48 -13.07
N ILE A 143 -4.66 -4.14 -12.03
CA ILE A 143 -5.96 -4.81 -12.02
C ILE A 143 -7.08 -3.81 -12.32
N ARG A 144 -7.07 -2.63 -11.68
CA ARG A 144 -8.06 -1.56 -11.94
C ARG A 144 -8.01 -1.05 -13.37
N ALA A 145 -6.82 -1.01 -13.96
CA ALA A 145 -6.63 -0.61 -15.35
C ALA A 145 -6.95 -1.72 -16.36
N GLY A 146 -7.25 -2.95 -15.90
CA GLY A 146 -7.54 -4.09 -16.78
C GLY A 146 -6.28 -4.75 -17.36
N GLU A 147 -5.10 -4.47 -16.82
CA GLU A 147 -3.80 -4.96 -17.31
C GLU A 147 -3.49 -6.39 -16.83
N TYR A 148 -4.49 -7.29 -16.89
CA TYR A 148 -4.41 -8.64 -16.30
C TYR A 148 -3.30 -9.50 -16.92
N GLN A 149 -3.06 -9.33 -18.23
CA GLN A 149 -2.02 -10.03 -18.96
C GLN A 149 -0.61 -9.64 -18.51
N VAL A 150 -0.44 -8.40 -18.04
CA VAL A 150 0.82 -7.96 -17.44
C VAL A 150 0.96 -8.54 -16.04
N CYS A 151 -0.10 -8.49 -15.22
CA CYS A 151 -0.12 -9.14 -13.91
C CYS A 151 0.25 -10.62 -13.97
N GLY A 152 -0.26 -11.36 -14.96
CA GLY A 152 0.02 -12.78 -15.16
C GLY A 152 1.51 -13.14 -15.25
N LYS A 153 2.36 -12.21 -15.71
CA LYS A 153 3.82 -12.42 -15.78
C LYS A 153 4.51 -12.45 -14.42
N TYR A 154 3.87 -11.91 -13.38
CA TYR A 154 4.48 -11.64 -12.08
C TYR A 154 3.82 -12.42 -10.93
N ILE A 155 2.69 -13.08 -11.17
CA ILE A 155 2.07 -13.91 -10.14
C ILE A 155 2.80 -15.25 -9.99
N ASP A 156 2.87 -15.71 -8.74
CA ASP A 156 3.34 -17.05 -8.38
C ASP A 156 2.39 -17.61 -7.32
N PRO A 157 1.32 -18.31 -7.74
CA PRO A 157 0.30 -18.82 -6.83
C PRO A 157 0.88 -19.79 -5.80
N GLU A 158 1.76 -20.68 -6.23
CA GLU A 158 2.37 -21.71 -5.39
C GLU A 158 3.27 -21.09 -4.33
N HIS A 159 4.18 -20.20 -4.74
CA HIS A 159 5.03 -19.49 -3.78
C HIS A 159 4.21 -18.66 -2.80
N THR A 160 3.14 -18.02 -3.26
CA THR A 160 2.22 -17.27 -2.38
C THR A 160 1.58 -18.18 -1.34
N LEU A 161 1.07 -19.34 -1.75
CA LEU A 161 0.48 -20.31 -0.83
C LEU A 161 1.50 -20.85 0.18
N GLU A 162 2.73 -21.14 -0.25
CA GLU A 162 3.81 -21.58 0.66
C GLU A 162 4.08 -20.55 1.76
N ILE A 163 4.22 -19.26 1.41
CA ILE A 163 4.43 -18.18 2.38
C ILE A 163 3.27 -18.10 3.37
N GLN A 164 2.04 -18.23 2.88
CA GLN A 164 0.84 -18.16 3.73
C GLN A 164 0.73 -19.37 4.67
N LEU A 165 1.01 -20.57 4.17
CA LEU A 165 1.04 -21.79 5.01
C LEU A 165 2.14 -21.72 6.07
N MET A 166 3.32 -21.21 5.73
CA MET A 166 4.40 -20.98 6.70
C MET A 166 3.97 -19.98 7.79
N SER A 167 3.38 -18.86 7.38
CA SER A 167 2.88 -17.83 8.30
C SER A 167 1.80 -18.38 9.23
N TRP A 168 0.87 -19.16 8.68
CA TRP A 168 -0.20 -19.81 9.42
C TRP A 168 0.33 -20.85 10.43
N ASP A 169 1.29 -21.67 10.04
CA ASP A 169 1.89 -22.67 10.93
C ASP A 169 2.65 -22.02 12.09
N ILE A 170 3.37 -20.93 11.84
CA ILE A 170 4.00 -20.11 12.89
C ILE A 170 2.94 -19.59 13.86
N MET A 171 1.84 -19.01 13.35
CA MET A 171 0.76 -18.48 14.19
C MET A 171 0.09 -19.55 15.04
N ARG A 172 -0.14 -20.75 14.48
CA ARG A 172 -0.77 -21.88 15.19
C ARG A 172 0.13 -22.47 16.26
N LYS A 173 1.45 -22.45 16.06
CA LYS A 173 2.45 -22.98 17.01
C LYS A 173 2.81 -22.00 18.13
N GLN A 174 2.46 -20.71 18.02
CA GLN A 174 2.68 -19.77 19.10
C GLN A 174 1.77 -20.08 20.29
N PRO A 175 2.32 -20.33 21.49
CA PRO A 175 1.51 -20.37 22.70
C PRO A 175 0.82 -19.02 22.86
N SER A 176 -0.45 -19.01 23.26
CA SER A 176 -1.23 -17.78 23.49
C SER A 176 -0.63 -16.96 24.64
N HIS A 177 0.44 -16.22 24.40
CA HIS A 177 1.09 -15.35 25.39
C HIS A 177 0.39 -14.01 25.57
N THR A 178 -0.87 -13.87 25.14
CA THR A 178 -1.70 -12.74 25.56
C THR A 178 -2.30 -13.02 26.93
N ASN A 179 -1.59 -12.61 27.99
CA ASN A 179 -2.15 -12.35 29.33
C ASN A 179 -3.11 -11.13 29.32
N LEU A 180 -3.93 -10.99 28.27
CA LEU A 180 -4.93 -9.93 28.18
C LEU A 180 -6.23 -10.45 28.81
N PRO A 181 -6.84 -9.69 29.74
CA PRO A 181 -8.13 -10.05 30.32
C PRO A 181 -9.15 -10.31 29.21
N GLN A 182 -9.89 -11.42 29.31
CA GLN A 182 -10.88 -11.88 28.32
C GLN A 182 -11.85 -10.79 27.81
N LYS A 183 -12.11 -9.74 28.62
CA LYS A 183 -12.99 -8.62 28.28
C LYS A 183 -12.42 -7.63 27.25
N LEU A 184 -11.10 -7.60 27.01
CA LEU A 184 -10.44 -6.74 26.01
C LEU A 184 -10.27 -7.42 24.65
N ASN A 185 -10.51 -8.74 24.56
CA ASN A 185 -10.35 -9.51 23.32
C ASN A 185 -11.48 -9.31 22.30
N GLN A 186 -12.62 -8.72 22.67
CA GLN A 186 -13.77 -8.56 21.75
C GLN A 186 -13.61 -7.40 20.74
N LYS A 187 -12.54 -6.59 20.83
CA LYS A 187 -12.33 -5.43 19.94
C LYS A 187 -10.87 -5.26 19.50
N SER A 188 -10.09 -6.33 19.52
CA SER A 188 -8.77 -6.29 18.90
C SER A 188 -8.94 -6.30 17.39
N ARG A 189 -8.12 -5.54 16.67
CA ARG A 189 -7.95 -5.67 15.20
C ARG A 189 -7.30 -7.02 14.83
N PHE A 190 -6.86 -7.75 15.85
CA PHE A 190 -6.45 -9.15 15.84
C PHE A 190 -7.53 -10.06 16.46
N ASP A 191 -8.81 -9.65 16.40
CA ASP A 191 -9.93 -10.53 16.75
C ASP A 191 -10.14 -11.55 15.63
N PHE A 192 -9.35 -12.60 15.68
CA PHE A 192 -9.45 -13.79 14.82
C PHE A 192 -10.66 -14.67 15.15
N ARG A 193 -11.60 -14.22 16.00
CA ARG A 193 -12.82 -15.01 16.30
C ARG A 193 -13.99 -14.67 15.37
N ASN A 194 -13.92 -13.52 14.68
CA ASN A 194 -14.97 -13.04 13.78
C ASN A 194 -14.63 -13.17 12.28
N HIS A 195 -13.40 -13.58 11.94
CA HIS A 195 -12.97 -14.04 10.62
C HIS A 195 -12.34 -15.42 10.84
N GLY A 196 -12.74 -16.46 10.10
CA GLY A 196 -12.48 -17.87 10.45
C GLY A 196 -11.01 -18.25 10.69
N VAL A 197 -10.38 -18.95 9.75
CA VAL A 197 -8.96 -19.39 9.89
C VAL A 197 -7.99 -18.34 9.35
N LEU A 198 -8.48 -17.44 8.48
CA LEU A 198 -7.70 -16.46 7.74
C LEU A 198 -8.19 -15.02 7.97
N SER A 199 -7.29 -14.06 7.79
CA SER A 199 -7.69 -12.64 7.69
C SER A 199 -8.36 -12.37 6.34
N LEU A 200 -9.29 -11.39 6.29
CA LEU A 200 -9.96 -11.02 5.03
C LEU A 200 -8.95 -10.69 3.91
N GLY A 201 -7.85 -10.00 4.23
CA GLY A 201 -6.82 -9.66 3.25
C GLY A 201 -6.14 -10.90 2.64
N MET A 202 -5.93 -11.96 3.42
CA MET A 202 -5.41 -13.23 2.90
C MET A 202 -6.44 -13.89 1.97
N CYS A 203 -7.72 -13.91 2.34
CA CYS A 203 -8.76 -14.47 1.49
C CYS A 203 -8.86 -13.72 0.15
N GLN A 204 -8.80 -12.39 0.19
CA GLN A 204 -8.80 -11.54 -1.01
C GLN A 204 -7.57 -11.80 -1.88
N GLN A 205 -6.38 -11.97 -1.30
CA GLN A 205 -5.16 -12.27 -2.08
C GLN A 205 -5.28 -13.58 -2.86
N PHE A 206 -5.81 -14.65 -2.24
CA PHE A 206 -6.05 -15.90 -2.95
C PHE A 206 -7.09 -15.75 -4.07
N ALA A 207 -8.16 -15.00 -3.82
CA ALA A 207 -9.18 -14.73 -4.84
C ALA A 207 -8.61 -13.93 -6.02
N VAL A 208 -7.77 -12.92 -5.77
CA VAL A 208 -7.08 -12.14 -6.82
C VAL A 208 -6.21 -13.05 -7.70
N LEU A 209 -5.41 -13.93 -7.09
CA LEU A 209 -4.57 -14.87 -7.84
C LEU A 209 -5.40 -15.78 -8.74
N ILE A 210 -6.51 -16.32 -8.22
CA ILE A 210 -7.42 -17.18 -9.00
C ILE A 210 -8.03 -16.40 -10.16
N ALA A 211 -8.53 -15.19 -9.91
CA ALA A 211 -9.11 -14.34 -10.96
C ALA A 211 -8.07 -14.00 -12.04
N LEU A 212 -6.84 -13.65 -11.64
CA LEU A 212 -5.75 -13.40 -12.58
C LEU A 212 -5.43 -14.64 -13.42
N LEU A 213 -5.37 -15.84 -12.83
CA LEU A 213 -5.17 -17.07 -13.60
C LEU A 213 -6.30 -17.30 -14.62
N ILE A 214 -7.56 -17.02 -14.26
CA ILE A 214 -8.69 -17.10 -15.19
C ILE A 214 -8.52 -16.10 -16.36
N HIS A 215 -8.19 -14.83 -16.08
CA HIS A 215 -7.99 -13.79 -17.10
C HIS A 215 -6.75 -14.01 -17.98
N ASN A 216 -5.84 -14.89 -17.58
CA ASN A 216 -4.64 -15.27 -18.32
C ASN A 216 -4.78 -16.66 -18.99
N ASP A 217 -5.99 -17.18 -19.17
CA ASP A 217 -6.27 -18.48 -19.80
C ASP A 217 -5.67 -19.71 -19.07
N HIS A 218 -5.26 -19.55 -17.81
CA HIS A 218 -4.74 -20.62 -16.94
C HIS A 218 -5.86 -21.29 -16.11
N SER A 219 -7.02 -21.53 -16.71
CA SER A 219 -8.19 -22.10 -16.02
C SER A 219 -7.95 -23.43 -15.27
N PRO A 220 -7.19 -24.40 -15.81
CA PRO A 220 -6.89 -25.63 -15.08
C PRO A 220 -6.07 -25.38 -13.81
N GLU A 221 -5.09 -24.48 -13.88
CA GLU A 221 -4.26 -24.09 -12.75
C GLU A 221 -5.07 -23.33 -11.69
N ALA A 222 -5.93 -22.40 -12.12
CA ALA A 222 -6.85 -21.68 -11.25
C ALA A 222 -7.72 -22.64 -10.41
N ARG A 223 -8.28 -23.68 -11.05
CA ARG A 223 -9.10 -24.69 -10.37
C ARG A 223 -8.30 -25.56 -9.42
N ALA A 224 -7.10 -25.97 -9.79
CA ALA A 224 -6.21 -26.75 -8.93
C ALA A 224 -5.82 -25.95 -7.68
N PHE A 225 -5.39 -24.70 -7.87
CA PHE A 225 -5.03 -23.79 -6.79
C PHE A 225 -6.22 -23.51 -5.87
N ALA A 226 -7.39 -23.19 -6.44
CA ALA A 226 -8.64 -23.01 -5.69
C ALA A 226 -8.98 -24.25 -4.85
N GLY A 227 -8.88 -25.46 -5.43
CA GLY A 227 -9.12 -26.71 -4.70
C GLY A 227 -8.19 -26.88 -3.49
N ARG A 228 -6.89 -26.57 -3.67
CA ARG A 228 -5.91 -26.67 -2.60
C ARG A 228 -6.15 -25.65 -1.50
N VAL A 229 -6.36 -24.38 -1.83
CA VAL A 229 -6.66 -23.31 -0.85
C VAL A 229 -7.90 -23.65 -0.03
N ARG A 230 -8.97 -24.16 -0.67
CA ARG A 230 -10.18 -24.60 0.05
C ARG A 230 -9.91 -25.78 0.99
N TYR A 231 -9.10 -26.75 0.55
CA TYR A 231 -8.74 -27.91 1.36
C TYR A 231 -7.93 -27.53 2.60
N GLU A 232 -6.91 -26.67 2.44
CA GLU A 232 -5.99 -26.30 3.53
C GLU A 232 -6.68 -25.46 4.62
N PHE A 233 -7.54 -24.51 4.24
CA PHE A 233 -8.08 -23.53 5.19
C PHE A 233 -9.54 -23.79 5.58
N ASN A 234 -10.35 -24.39 4.71
CA ASN A 234 -11.77 -24.67 4.94
C ASN A 234 -12.55 -23.48 5.57
N ASP A 235 -12.36 -22.29 5.01
CA ASP A 235 -12.95 -21.03 5.50
C ASP A 235 -14.14 -20.59 4.62
N GLN A 236 -15.26 -20.20 5.25
CA GLN A 236 -16.48 -19.84 4.51
C GLN A 236 -16.30 -18.61 3.62
N VAL A 237 -15.68 -17.54 4.14
CA VAL A 237 -15.48 -16.29 3.39
C VAL A 237 -14.54 -16.55 2.22
N LEU A 238 -13.49 -17.34 2.45
CA LEU A 238 -12.59 -17.79 1.38
C LEU A 238 -13.35 -18.58 0.32
N ASN A 239 -14.21 -19.51 0.71
CA ASN A 239 -14.96 -20.35 -0.24
C ASN A 239 -15.86 -19.53 -1.17
N GLU A 240 -16.53 -18.50 -0.63
CA GLU A 240 -17.36 -17.54 -1.36
C GLU A 240 -16.51 -16.73 -2.36
N LEU A 241 -15.43 -16.10 -1.89
CA LEU A 241 -14.53 -15.32 -2.75
C LEU A 241 -13.87 -16.17 -3.86
N VAL A 242 -13.52 -17.43 -3.55
CA VAL A 242 -12.98 -18.37 -4.55
C VAL A 242 -14.02 -18.71 -5.61
N ALA A 243 -15.31 -18.79 -5.27
CA ALA A 243 -16.36 -19.07 -6.25
C ALA A 243 -16.49 -17.91 -7.25
N GLU A 244 -16.53 -16.68 -6.77
CA GLU A 244 -16.56 -15.47 -7.60
C GLU A 244 -15.28 -15.35 -8.46
N ALA A 245 -14.12 -15.62 -7.88
CA ALA A 245 -12.83 -15.57 -8.60
C ALA A 245 -12.74 -16.59 -9.74
N LEU A 246 -13.34 -17.77 -9.60
CA LEU A 246 -13.41 -18.78 -10.67
C LEU A 246 -14.30 -18.36 -11.83
N GLU A 247 -15.16 -17.35 -11.64
CA GLU A 247 -15.92 -16.68 -12.69
C GLU A 247 -15.15 -15.47 -13.28
N GLY A 248 -13.92 -15.23 -12.83
CA GLY A 248 -13.08 -14.10 -13.24
C GLY A 248 -13.38 -12.81 -12.51
N GLN A 249 -14.14 -12.84 -11.40
CA GLN A 249 -14.45 -11.65 -10.62
C GLN A 249 -13.35 -11.35 -9.60
N PHE A 250 -12.99 -10.07 -9.47
CA PHE A 250 -12.05 -9.63 -8.43
C PHE A 250 -12.80 -9.30 -7.14
N PRO A 251 -12.20 -9.55 -5.95
CA PRO A 251 -12.83 -9.24 -4.68
C PRO A 251 -13.08 -7.73 -4.51
N PRO A 252 -14.08 -7.34 -3.69
CA PRO A 252 -14.39 -5.94 -3.43
C PRO A 252 -13.17 -5.17 -2.90
N GLY A 253 -12.95 -3.96 -3.45
CA GLY A 253 -11.83 -3.10 -3.06
C GLY A 253 -10.57 -3.26 -3.90
N TYR A 254 -10.57 -4.16 -4.89
CA TYR A 254 -9.59 -4.18 -5.97
C TYR A 254 -10.02 -3.33 -7.15
#